data_AF-A0A9K3D4D7-F1
#
_entry.id   AF-A0A9K3D4D7-F1
#
_cell.length_a   1.000
_cell.length_b   1.000
_cell.length_c   1.000
_cell.angle_alpha   90.00
_cell.angle_beta   90.00
_cell.angle_gamma   90.00
#
_symmetry.space_group_name_H-M   'P 1'
#
loop_
_entity.id
_entity.type
_entity.pdbx_description
1 polymer ?
#
loop_
_entity_poly.entity_id
_entity_poly.type
_entity_poly.pdbx_seq_one_letter_code
_entity_poly.pdbx_strand_id
1 'polypeptide(L)'
;LILVINHPGDSETASMIALLARQRQREREREALKAKGLLSKRDKSHLLDPIPPRCVIFTRTQAEGKQAFKHIPLVCLSHPPSPVSIHHLDRPCPDTALGVCAVIKSCIKGGDDHPSGPCNVLVCVPEESAARLGEVVAAEHPSVTVTTSLTNMIQTHRDMERERQRERERGGRHSRHRPRRVSVMICSDIDRVDTVPMEIVIDTGYASTGRAVSLPEAERRGEMCVDTDTEGGTGGGTSLIGRRVYRLYTKSQLSSFDPSPSIPQERGVSLTAVVRLLHLGAKPPQLPSLFPYAARSTLETATESLVGLGMLDKAHHATPLASLCASLPLPARLALACLLAKVCI
;
A
#
# COMPACT_ATOMS: atom_id res chain seq x y z
N LEU A 1 -10.21 -24.49 -3.36
CA LEU A 1 -10.82 -23.16 -3.19
C LEU A 1 -9.73 -22.10 -3.34
N ILE A 2 -9.94 -21.04 -4.13
CA ILE A 2 -9.10 -19.83 -4.08
C ILE A 2 -9.93 -18.81 -3.31
N LEU A 3 -9.40 -18.31 -2.20
CA LEU A 3 -10.08 -17.32 -1.37
C LEU A 3 -9.44 -15.96 -1.63
N VAL A 4 -10.21 -15.03 -2.15
CA VAL A 4 -9.77 -13.64 -2.30
C VAL A 4 -10.31 -12.85 -1.11
N ILE A 5 -9.42 -12.26 -0.33
CA ILE A 5 -9.75 -11.61 0.94
C ILE A 5 -9.50 -10.11 0.82
N ASN A 6 -10.54 -9.34 1.06
CA ASN A 6 -10.47 -7.89 1.07
C ASN A 6 -10.02 -7.37 2.44
N HIS A 7 -8.94 -6.58 2.48
CA HIS A 7 -8.46 -5.77 3.61
C HIS A 7 -8.18 -6.52 4.93
N PRO A 8 -6.94 -6.92 5.21
CA PRO A 8 -6.64 -7.61 6.45
C PRO A 8 -6.06 -6.57 7.43
N GLY A 9 -6.86 -6.07 8.38
CA GLY A 9 -6.30 -5.39 9.54
C GLY A 9 -5.43 -6.37 10.32
N ASP A 10 -4.24 -5.97 10.79
CA ASP A 10 -3.18 -6.85 11.31
C ASP A 10 -3.65 -7.92 12.31
N SER A 11 -4.61 -7.59 13.18
CA SER A 11 -5.19 -8.49 14.18
C SER A 11 -6.01 -9.64 13.57
N GLU A 12 -6.78 -9.37 12.51
CA GLU A 12 -7.64 -10.36 11.86
C GLU A 12 -6.87 -11.20 10.84
N THR A 13 -5.86 -10.62 10.19
CA THR A 13 -4.86 -11.34 9.40
C THR A 13 -4.19 -12.42 10.22
N ALA A 14 -3.71 -12.05 11.42
CA ALA A 14 -3.06 -12.97 12.35
C ALA A 14 -4.03 -14.05 12.83
N SER A 15 -5.27 -13.68 13.15
CA SER A 15 -6.31 -14.62 13.60
C SER A 15 -6.71 -15.62 12.54
N MET A 16 -6.82 -15.20 11.28
CA MET A 16 -7.18 -16.07 10.16
C MET A 16 -6.01 -16.93 9.68
N ILE A 17 -4.79 -16.38 9.66
CA ILE A 17 -3.56 -17.18 9.45
C ILE A 17 -3.46 -18.24 10.55
N ALA A 18 -3.72 -17.89 11.82
CA ALA A 18 -3.74 -18.84 12.93
C ALA A 18 -4.85 -19.89 12.78
N LEU A 19 -6.03 -19.50 12.29
CA LEU A 19 -7.14 -20.43 12.01
C LEU A 19 -6.78 -21.42 10.89
N LEU A 20 -6.20 -20.94 9.78
CA LEU A 20 -5.74 -21.77 8.66
C LEU A 20 -4.56 -22.68 9.08
N ALA A 21 -3.65 -22.19 9.91
CA ALA A 21 -2.56 -22.98 10.47
C ALA A 21 -3.08 -24.09 11.40
N ARG A 22 -4.05 -23.79 12.28
CA ARG A 22 -4.72 -24.77 13.14
C ARG A 22 -5.49 -25.82 12.34
N GLN A 23 -6.14 -25.43 11.23
CA GLN A 23 -6.80 -26.38 10.34
C GLN A 23 -5.79 -27.32 9.66
N ARG A 24 -4.69 -26.80 9.12
CA ARG A 24 -3.61 -27.65 8.55
C ARG A 24 -2.98 -28.59 9.57
N GLN A 25 -2.81 -28.14 10.81
CA GLN A 25 -2.28 -28.98 11.88
C GLN A 25 -3.23 -30.14 12.21
N ARG A 26 -4.54 -29.88 12.30
CA ARG A 26 -5.56 -30.92 12.49
C ARG A 26 -5.61 -31.93 11.34
N GLU A 27 -5.42 -31.48 10.10
CA GLU A 27 -5.31 -32.38 8.94
C GLU A 27 -4.10 -33.31 9.04
N ARG A 28 -2.92 -32.78 9.39
CA ARG A 28 -1.70 -33.58 9.59
C ARG A 28 -1.84 -34.59 10.74
N GLU A 29 -2.46 -34.19 11.85
CA GLU A 29 -2.73 -35.08 12.97
C GLU A 29 -3.70 -36.20 12.57
N ARG A 30 -4.73 -35.89 11.76
CA ARG A 30 -5.67 -36.89 11.25
C ARG A 30 -5.02 -37.83 10.24
N GLU A 31 -4.16 -37.34 9.35
CA GLU A 31 -3.36 -38.18 8.44
C GLU A 31 -2.41 -39.09 9.21
N ALA A 32 -1.76 -38.59 10.26
CA ALA A 32 -0.92 -39.40 11.14
C ALA A 32 -1.73 -40.48 11.89
N LEU A 33 -2.95 -40.15 12.34
CA LEU A 33 -3.87 -41.12 12.98
C LEU A 33 -4.42 -42.15 11.99
N LYS A 34 -4.68 -41.76 10.74
CA LYS A 34 -5.04 -42.69 9.65
C LYS A 34 -3.88 -43.63 9.32
N ALA A 35 -2.67 -43.10 9.21
CA ALA A 35 -1.46 -43.89 8.97
C ALA A 35 -1.17 -44.88 10.11
N LYS A 36 -1.56 -44.53 11.35
CA LYS A 36 -1.49 -45.40 12.53
C LYS A 36 -2.68 -46.35 12.68
N GLY A 37 -3.65 -46.34 11.77
CA GLY A 37 -4.81 -47.24 11.77
C GLY A 37 -5.84 -46.98 12.88
N LEU A 38 -5.78 -45.83 13.55
CA LEU A 38 -6.58 -45.52 14.75
C LEU A 38 -7.93 -44.84 14.47
N LEU A 39 -8.30 -44.62 13.21
CA LEU A 39 -9.58 -44.00 12.83
C LEU A 39 -10.60 -45.07 12.41
N SER A 40 -11.60 -45.29 13.27
CA SER A 40 -12.73 -46.19 13.04
C SER A 40 -13.68 -45.65 11.95
N LYS A 41 -14.24 -46.55 11.14
CA LYS A 41 -15.13 -46.26 9.99
C LYS A 41 -16.46 -45.56 10.35
N ARG A 42 -16.74 -45.27 11.63
CA ARG A 42 -18.04 -44.74 12.10
C ARG A 42 -18.13 -43.22 12.26
N ASP A 43 -17.03 -42.47 12.18
CA ASP A 43 -17.08 -40.99 12.24
C ASP A 43 -17.33 -40.37 10.86
N LYS A 44 -18.44 -40.76 10.24
CA LYS A 44 -19.00 -40.08 9.06
C LYS A 44 -20.16 -39.19 9.51
N SER A 45 -19.90 -38.24 10.39
CA SER A 45 -20.82 -37.13 10.61
C SER A 45 -20.77 -36.20 9.41
N HIS A 46 -21.93 -35.94 8.83
CA HIS A 46 -22.22 -35.03 7.71
C HIS A 46 -21.89 -33.55 8.02
N LEU A 47 -20.62 -33.24 8.28
CA LEU A 47 -20.11 -31.89 8.10
C LEU A 47 -19.45 -31.87 6.73
N LEU A 48 -19.97 -31.01 5.85
CA LEU A 48 -19.26 -30.61 4.63
C LEU A 48 -17.91 -30.04 5.09
N ASP A 49 -16.87 -30.89 5.11
CA ASP A 49 -15.52 -30.47 5.49
C ASP A 49 -15.12 -29.32 4.54
N PRO A 50 -14.86 -28.10 5.05
CA PRO A 50 -14.49 -27.00 4.19
C PRO A 50 -13.15 -27.33 3.54
N ILE A 51 -13.16 -27.55 2.23
CA ILE A 51 -11.95 -27.79 1.44
C ILE A 51 -11.00 -26.61 1.69
N PRO A 52 -9.81 -26.83 2.29
CA PRO A 52 -8.90 -25.74 2.60
C PRO A 52 -8.51 -25.02 1.30
N PRO A 53 -8.38 -23.69 1.33
CA PRO A 53 -7.94 -22.96 0.15
C PRO A 53 -6.55 -23.41 -0.28
N ARG A 54 -6.39 -23.68 -1.59
CA ARG A 54 -5.09 -24.00 -2.20
C ARG A 54 -4.26 -22.73 -2.43
N CYS A 55 -4.92 -21.59 -2.55
CA CYS A 55 -4.33 -20.26 -2.72
C CYS A 55 -5.23 -19.25 -2.01
N VAL A 56 -4.62 -18.33 -1.26
CA VAL A 56 -5.31 -17.18 -0.67
C VAL A 56 -4.68 -15.95 -1.27
N ILE A 57 -5.51 -15.09 -1.86
CA ILE A 57 -5.09 -13.85 -2.51
C ILE A 57 -5.64 -12.71 -1.68
N PHE A 58 -4.79 -11.81 -1.22
CA PHE A 58 -5.23 -10.63 -0.50
C PHE A 58 -5.34 -9.47 -1.49
N THR A 59 -6.49 -8.82 -1.52
CA THR A 59 -6.73 -7.60 -2.29
C THR A 59 -7.05 -6.47 -1.32
N ARG A 60 -6.65 -5.25 -1.65
CA ARG A 60 -6.89 -4.10 -0.77
C ARG A 60 -8.32 -3.57 -0.95
N THR A 61 -8.86 -3.62 -2.17
CA THR A 61 -10.25 -3.25 -2.45
C THR A 61 -11.07 -4.40 -3.05
N GLN A 62 -12.39 -4.37 -2.79
CA GLN A 62 -13.32 -5.31 -3.40
C GLN A 62 -13.38 -5.12 -4.92
N ALA A 63 -13.21 -3.89 -5.42
CA ALA A 63 -13.22 -3.57 -6.84
C ALA A 63 -12.04 -4.24 -7.57
N GLU A 64 -10.82 -4.15 -7.02
CA GLU A 64 -9.64 -4.85 -7.53
C GLU A 64 -9.87 -6.37 -7.60
N GLY A 65 -10.37 -6.95 -6.50
CA GLY A 65 -10.68 -8.38 -6.44
C GLY A 65 -11.72 -8.81 -7.47
N LYS A 66 -12.81 -8.05 -7.63
CA LYS A 66 -13.86 -8.31 -8.64
C LYS A 66 -13.32 -8.19 -10.07
N GLN A 67 -12.46 -7.21 -10.33
CA GLN A 67 -11.91 -6.99 -11.65
C GLN A 67 -10.90 -8.06 -12.06
N ALA A 68 -9.97 -8.41 -11.16
CA ALA A 68 -8.92 -9.41 -11.40
C ALA A 68 -9.44 -10.84 -11.38
N PHE A 69 -10.45 -11.14 -10.55
CA PHE A 69 -10.90 -12.50 -10.27
C PHE A 69 -12.42 -12.66 -10.43
N LYS A 70 -12.97 -12.22 -11.57
CA LYS A 70 -14.41 -12.24 -11.90
C LYS A 70 -15.13 -13.57 -11.64
N HIS A 71 -14.41 -14.69 -11.69
CA HIS A 71 -14.97 -16.04 -11.55
C HIS A 71 -14.63 -16.73 -10.23
N ILE A 72 -13.98 -16.02 -9.29
CA ILE A 72 -13.56 -16.56 -8.00
C ILE A 72 -14.43 -15.95 -6.89
N PRO A 73 -14.94 -16.75 -5.94
CA PRO A 73 -15.66 -16.23 -4.77
C PRO A 73 -14.77 -15.27 -3.96
N LEU A 74 -15.29 -14.06 -3.72
CA LEU A 74 -14.65 -13.01 -2.93
C LEU A 74 -15.23 -13.01 -1.52
N VAL A 75 -14.37 -13.07 -0.51
CA VAL A 75 -14.74 -12.90 0.89
C VAL A 75 -14.31 -11.51 1.33
N CYS A 76 -15.29 -10.67 1.71
CA CYS A 76 -15.03 -9.31 2.16
C CYS A 76 -14.98 -9.29 3.68
N LEU A 77 -13.81 -8.94 4.23
CA LEU A 77 -13.63 -8.68 5.65
C LEU A 77 -13.55 -7.18 5.84
N SER A 78 -14.69 -6.51 5.76
CA SER A 78 -14.75 -5.06 5.95
C SER A 78 -15.37 -4.74 7.30
N HIS A 79 -14.60 -4.11 8.18
CA HIS A 79 -15.15 -3.29 9.25
C HIS A 79 -15.63 -1.97 8.68
N PRO A 80 -16.71 -1.37 9.22
CA PRO A 80 -17.07 -0.01 8.87
C PRO A 80 -15.86 0.90 9.21
N PRO A 81 -15.34 1.69 8.24
CA PRO A 81 -14.23 2.56 8.51
C PRO A 81 -14.62 3.53 9.62
N SER A 82 -13.74 3.71 10.61
CA SER A 82 -13.89 4.81 11.58
C SER A 82 -14.04 6.12 10.81
N PRO A 83 -14.95 7.02 11.23
CA PRO A 83 -15.21 8.25 10.48
C PRO A 83 -13.93 9.07 10.30
N VAL A 84 -13.61 9.39 9.04
CA VAL A 84 -12.48 10.25 8.66
C VAL A 84 -13.01 11.64 8.31
N SER A 85 -12.46 12.67 8.94
CA SER A 85 -12.75 14.06 8.60
C SER A 85 -11.93 14.48 7.38
N ILE A 86 -12.57 14.54 6.23
CA ILE A 86 -11.95 14.96 4.98
C ILE A 86 -12.25 16.44 4.73
N HIS A 87 -11.20 17.25 4.68
CA HIS A 87 -11.25 18.67 4.39
C HIS A 87 -10.74 18.92 2.97
N HIS A 88 -11.53 19.61 2.16
CA HIS A 88 -11.14 20.09 0.84
C HIS A 88 -10.97 21.59 0.87
N LEU A 89 -10.12 22.13 0.00
CA LEU A 89 -10.09 23.57 -0.22
C LEU A 89 -11.34 24.01 -1.00
N ASP A 90 -11.80 25.24 -0.73
CA ASP A 90 -12.85 25.87 -1.53
C ASP A 90 -12.35 26.32 -2.91
N ARG A 91 -11.03 26.53 -3.04
CA ARG A 91 -10.35 26.95 -4.27
C ARG A 91 -9.03 26.17 -4.44
N PRO A 92 -8.56 25.95 -5.68
CA PRO A 92 -7.29 25.27 -5.90
C PRO A 92 -6.14 25.97 -5.18
N CYS A 93 -5.22 25.20 -4.59
CA CYS A 93 -4.04 25.74 -3.95
C CYS A 93 -3.06 26.24 -5.03
N PRO A 94 -2.69 27.54 -5.05
CA PRO A 94 -1.76 28.05 -6.06
C PRO A 94 -0.32 27.62 -5.81
N ASP A 95 0.03 27.30 -4.56
CA ASP A 95 1.36 26.85 -4.16
C ASP A 95 1.24 25.77 -3.08
N THR A 96 1.65 24.55 -3.45
CA THR A 96 1.63 23.38 -2.59
C THR A 96 2.43 23.60 -1.30
N ALA A 97 3.57 24.29 -1.35
CA ALA A 97 4.40 24.52 -0.17
C ALA A 97 3.70 25.43 0.84
N LEU A 98 3.05 26.50 0.36
CA LEU A 98 2.23 27.37 1.22
C LEU A 98 1.06 26.61 1.85
N GLY A 99 0.36 25.78 1.07
CA GLY A 99 -0.74 24.96 1.56
C GLY A 99 -0.29 23.98 2.65
N VAL A 100 0.81 23.25 2.42
CA VAL A 100 1.39 22.31 3.39
C VAL A 100 1.82 23.03 4.67
N CYS A 101 2.57 24.13 4.55
CA CYS A 101 3.01 24.93 5.71
C CYS A 101 1.83 25.50 6.51
N ALA A 102 0.74 25.90 5.86
CA ALA A 102 -0.45 26.40 6.54
C ALA A 102 -1.14 25.31 7.37
N VAL A 103 -1.26 24.09 6.83
CA VAL A 103 -1.84 22.95 7.56
C VAL A 103 -0.94 22.56 8.73
N ILE A 104 0.38 22.46 8.53
CA ILE A 104 1.34 22.15 9.60
C ILE A 104 1.28 23.21 10.71
N LYS A 105 1.21 24.50 10.36
CA LYS A 105 1.05 25.59 11.33
C LYS A 105 -0.23 25.44 12.16
N SER A 106 -1.32 24.99 11.55
CA SER A 106 -2.59 24.70 12.24
C SER A 106 -2.41 23.54 13.23
N CYS A 107 -1.69 22.49 12.85
CA CYS A 107 -1.39 21.33 13.70
C CYS A 107 -0.56 21.73 14.93
N ILE A 108 0.47 22.58 14.74
CA ILE A 108 1.34 23.07 15.83
C ILE A 108 0.55 23.92 16.82
N LYS A 109 -0.26 24.87 16.33
CA LYS A 109 -1.07 25.76 17.18
C LYS A 109 -2.06 24.99 18.03
N GLY A 110 -2.58 23.88 17.51
CA GLY A 110 -3.62 23.11 18.15
C GLY A 110 -4.97 23.83 18.19
N GLY A 111 -6.01 23.07 18.52
CA GLY A 111 -7.40 23.50 18.61
C GLY A 111 -8.29 22.29 18.92
N ASP A 112 -9.59 22.51 19.11
CA ASP A 112 -10.56 21.43 19.30
C ASP A 112 -10.53 20.45 18.10
N ASP A 113 -10.16 20.98 16.93
CA ASP A 113 -9.95 20.25 15.69
C ASP A 113 -8.52 19.70 15.52
N HIS A 114 -7.72 19.44 16.57
CA HIS A 114 -6.39 18.80 16.47
C HIS A 114 -6.08 17.84 17.62
N PRO A 115 -5.43 16.67 17.37
CA PRO A 115 -5.11 15.71 18.43
C PRO A 115 -4.34 16.37 19.56
N SER A 116 -4.64 15.99 20.81
CA SER A 116 -4.22 16.73 22.01
C SER A 116 -2.71 16.63 22.30
N GLY A 117 -2.01 15.63 21.74
CA GLY A 117 -0.60 15.31 21.98
C GLY A 117 0.30 15.40 20.75
N PRO A 118 1.47 14.72 20.79
CA PRO A 118 2.35 14.59 19.62
C PRO A 118 1.57 14.01 18.43
N CYS A 119 1.92 14.37 17.19
CA CYS A 119 1.26 13.80 16.01
C CYS A 119 2.23 13.57 14.85
N ASN A 120 1.96 12.50 14.09
CA ASN A 120 2.55 12.26 12.80
C ASN A 120 1.67 12.85 11.70
N VAL A 121 2.32 13.50 10.74
CA VAL A 121 1.70 14.06 9.54
C VAL A 121 2.35 13.41 8.33
N LEU A 122 1.55 12.84 7.45
CA LEU A 122 1.98 12.37 6.15
C LEU A 122 1.68 13.43 5.08
N VAL A 123 2.67 13.79 4.27
CA VAL A 123 2.51 14.70 3.14
C VAL A 123 2.79 13.96 1.85
N CYS A 124 1.76 13.78 1.03
CA CYS A 124 1.84 13.05 -0.23
C CYS A 124 2.16 14.00 -1.39
N VAL A 125 3.35 13.92 -1.97
CA VAL A 125 3.85 14.83 -3.02
C VAL A 125 4.60 14.08 -4.13
N PRO A 126 4.79 14.69 -5.32
CA PRO A 126 5.69 14.15 -6.34
C PRO A 126 7.12 13.94 -5.82
N GLU A 127 7.81 12.93 -6.34
CA GLU A 127 9.16 12.56 -5.87
C GLU A 127 10.15 13.72 -6.03
N GLU A 128 10.08 14.42 -7.16
CA GLU A 128 10.89 15.60 -7.46
C GLU A 128 10.66 16.79 -6.51
N SER A 129 9.50 16.84 -5.84
CA SER A 129 9.12 17.93 -4.93
C SER A 129 9.41 17.63 -3.47
N ALA A 130 9.64 16.36 -3.11
CA ALA A 130 9.74 15.92 -1.72
C ALA A 130 10.91 16.58 -0.96
N ALA A 131 12.11 16.60 -1.55
CA ALA A 131 13.30 17.17 -0.91
C ALA A 131 13.16 18.69 -0.71
N ARG A 132 12.80 19.42 -1.77
CA ARG A 132 12.62 20.88 -1.72
C ARG A 132 11.53 21.29 -0.73
N LEU A 133 10.40 20.58 -0.72
CA LEU A 133 9.33 20.86 0.24
C LEU A 133 9.79 20.60 1.68
N GLY A 134 10.60 19.56 1.91
CA GLY A 134 11.18 19.27 3.21
C GLY A 134 12.03 20.42 3.77
N GLU A 135 12.86 21.02 2.92
CA GLU A 135 13.66 22.19 3.28
C GLU A 135 12.78 23.39 3.64
N VAL A 136 11.74 23.67 2.84
CA VAL A 136 10.81 24.79 3.10
C VAL A 136 10.05 24.58 4.42
N VAL A 137 9.53 23.38 4.67
CA VAL A 137 8.82 23.08 5.92
C VAL A 137 9.74 23.19 7.13
N ALA A 138 10.98 22.68 7.03
CA ALA A 138 11.96 22.78 8.12
C ALA A 138 12.39 24.22 8.40
N ALA A 139 12.50 25.06 7.37
CA ALA A 139 12.84 26.48 7.50
C ALA A 139 11.69 27.29 8.15
N GLU A 140 10.45 27.04 7.71
CA GLU A 140 9.26 27.75 8.23
C GLU A 140 8.87 27.28 9.64
N HIS A 141 9.12 26.01 9.97
CA HIS A 141 8.75 25.40 11.26
C HIS A 141 9.92 24.66 11.90
N PRO A 142 10.91 25.36 12.49
CA PRO A 142 12.12 24.74 13.06
C PRO A 142 11.88 23.75 14.21
N SER A 143 10.69 23.79 14.82
CA SER A 143 10.28 22.88 15.90
C SER A 143 9.73 21.54 15.40
N VAL A 144 9.52 21.39 14.09
CA VAL A 144 8.94 20.20 13.47
C VAL A 144 10.05 19.27 13.00
N THR A 145 9.90 17.97 13.25
CA THR A 145 10.82 16.96 12.71
C THR A 145 10.37 16.58 11.31
N VAL A 146 11.15 16.90 10.29
CA VAL A 146 10.82 16.60 8.88
C VAL A 146 11.71 15.46 8.38
N THR A 147 11.12 14.47 7.71
CA THR A 147 11.85 13.34 7.12
C THR A 147 11.23 12.88 5.80
N THR A 148 12.07 12.41 4.88
CA THR A 148 11.66 11.63 3.70
C THR A 148 11.96 10.13 3.86
N SER A 149 12.68 9.77 4.94
CA SER A 149 13.07 8.40 5.25
C SER A 149 12.05 7.74 6.19
N LEU A 150 11.51 6.61 5.75
CA LEU A 150 10.63 5.77 6.57
C LEU A 150 11.33 5.28 7.84
N THR A 151 12.60 4.87 7.74
CA THR A 151 13.36 4.38 8.90
C THR A 151 13.47 5.45 9.99
N ASN A 152 13.71 6.71 9.58
CA ASN A 152 13.75 7.83 10.50
C ASN A 152 12.36 8.11 11.08
N MET A 153 11.31 7.99 10.28
CA MET A 153 9.93 8.18 10.74
C MET A 153 9.52 7.13 11.79
N ILE A 154 9.84 5.85 11.57
CA ILE A 154 9.61 4.78 12.53
C ILE A 154 10.33 5.09 13.86
N GLN A 155 11.58 5.55 13.78
CA GLN A 155 12.35 5.88 14.97
C GLN A 155 11.73 7.09 15.71
N THR A 156 11.40 8.16 15.00
CA THR A 156 10.74 9.35 15.59
C THR A 156 9.40 8.99 16.23
N HIS A 157 8.60 8.16 15.57
CA HIS A 157 7.32 7.69 16.11
C HIS A 157 7.51 6.93 17.43
N ARG A 158 8.46 5.97 17.49
CA ARG A 158 8.78 5.25 18.73
C ARG A 158 9.22 6.19 19.85
N ASP A 159 9.97 7.23 19.53
CA ASP A 159 10.39 8.21 20.53
C ASP A 159 9.23 9.08 21.03
N MET A 160 8.26 9.41 20.16
CA MET A 160 7.01 10.07 20.55
C MET A 160 6.11 9.16 21.39
N GLU A 161 5.99 7.87 21.09
CA GLU A 161 5.21 6.93 21.91
C GLU A 161 5.79 6.79 23.32
N ARG A 162 7.12 6.67 23.44
CA ARG A 162 7.81 6.67 24.74
C ARG A 162 7.54 7.95 25.53
N GLU A 163 7.44 9.08 24.84
CA GLU A 163 7.09 10.36 25.46
C GLU A 163 5.63 10.38 25.92
N ARG A 164 4.67 9.97 25.09
CA ARG A 164 3.25 9.82 25.46
C ARG A 164 3.09 8.93 26.69
N GLN A 165 3.80 7.80 26.73
CA GLN A 165 3.76 6.88 27.87
C GLN A 165 4.27 7.54 29.16
N ARG A 166 5.39 8.27 29.09
CA ARG A 166 5.93 9.03 30.23
C ARG A 166 4.98 10.13 30.69
N GLU A 167 4.25 10.78 29.78
CA GLU A 167 3.25 11.80 30.12
C GLU A 167 2.02 11.20 30.83
N ARG A 168 1.56 10.02 30.37
CA ARG A 168 0.48 9.26 31.03
C ARG A 168 0.87 8.87 32.46
N GLU A 169 2.09 8.36 32.65
CA GLU A 169 2.62 7.96 33.95
C GLU A 169 2.79 9.14 34.93
N ARG A 170 3.02 10.35 34.42
CA ARG A 170 3.12 11.59 35.23
C ARG A 170 1.77 12.19 35.64
N GLY A 171 0.66 11.52 35.35
CA GLY A 171 -0.65 11.86 35.88
C GLY A 171 -1.35 13.06 35.22
N GLY A 172 -1.03 13.40 33.97
CA GLY A 172 -1.83 14.27 33.09
C GLY A 172 -2.11 15.71 33.56
N ARG A 173 -1.65 16.13 34.75
CA ARG A 173 -2.02 17.43 35.33
C ARG A 173 -1.13 18.60 34.90
N HIS A 174 0.01 18.36 34.24
CA HIS A 174 0.93 19.43 33.85
C HIS A 174 1.42 19.27 32.42
N SER A 175 0.68 19.78 31.43
CA SER A 175 1.27 20.27 30.18
C SER A 175 0.26 21.07 29.33
N ARG A 176 -0.24 22.20 29.84
CA ARG A 176 -0.94 23.17 28.95
C ARG A 176 0.02 24.05 28.15
N HIS A 177 1.34 23.88 28.33
CA HIS A 177 2.35 24.81 27.79
C HIS A 177 3.57 24.16 27.12
N ARG A 178 3.63 22.84 26.91
CA ARG A 178 4.67 22.30 26.03
C ARG A 178 4.27 22.47 24.57
N PRO A 179 5.17 22.97 23.70
CA PRO A 179 4.91 22.99 22.27
C PRO A 179 4.68 21.55 21.80
N ARG A 180 3.60 21.33 21.05
CA ARG A 180 3.28 20.02 20.49
C ARG A 180 4.40 19.56 19.57
N ARG A 181 4.90 18.34 19.76
CA ARG A 181 5.84 17.73 18.82
C ARG A 181 5.08 17.23 17.61
N VAL A 182 5.44 17.73 16.45
CA VAL A 182 4.89 17.31 15.16
C VAL A 182 6.03 16.64 14.38
N SER A 183 5.78 15.43 13.91
CA SER A 183 6.66 14.69 13.00
C SER A 183 6.02 14.67 11.61
N VAL A 184 6.73 15.13 10.60
CA VAL A 184 6.25 15.22 9.22
C VAL A 184 7.05 14.27 8.35
N MET A 185 6.36 13.30 7.74
CA MET A 185 6.91 12.47 6.68
C MET A 185 6.45 13.00 5.32
N ILE A 186 7.41 13.33 4.47
CA ILE A 186 7.15 13.74 3.08
C ILE A 186 7.45 12.55 2.17
N CYS A 187 6.45 12.08 1.43
CA CYS A 187 6.55 10.85 0.66
C CYS A 187 5.83 10.95 -0.68
N SER A 188 6.36 10.23 -1.67
CA SER A 188 5.75 10.05 -2.99
C SER A 188 5.12 8.68 -3.21
N ASP A 189 5.48 7.69 -2.40
CA ASP A 189 5.04 6.30 -2.51
C ASP A 189 4.44 5.83 -1.19
N ILE A 190 3.12 6.00 -1.06
CA ILE A 190 2.39 5.69 0.17
C ILE A 190 2.40 4.20 0.53
N ASP A 191 2.60 3.30 -0.44
CA ASP A 191 2.63 1.85 -0.20
C ASP A 191 3.85 1.45 0.66
N ARG A 192 4.81 2.36 0.88
CA ARG A 192 5.93 2.15 1.80
C ARG A 192 5.63 2.56 3.24
N VAL A 193 4.52 3.25 3.49
CA VAL A 193 4.29 3.99 4.75
C VAL A 193 3.35 3.27 5.72
N ASP A 194 2.79 2.11 5.34
CA ASP A 194 1.80 1.33 6.11
C ASP A 194 2.25 0.90 7.53
N THR A 195 3.51 1.12 7.92
CA THR A 195 4.08 0.67 9.20
C THR A 195 4.04 1.71 10.31
N VAL A 196 3.67 2.97 10.02
CA VAL A 196 3.62 4.05 11.02
C VAL A 196 2.22 4.65 11.03
N PRO A 197 1.54 4.71 12.20
CA PRO A 197 0.23 5.32 12.30
C PRO A 197 0.31 6.82 12.03
N MET A 198 -0.43 7.29 11.02
CA MET A 198 -0.51 8.71 10.65
C MET A 198 -1.82 9.32 11.16
N GLU A 199 -1.75 10.31 12.03
CA GLU A 199 -2.93 11.00 12.57
C GLU A 199 -3.48 12.06 11.60
N ILE A 200 -2.63 12.57 10.71
CA ILE A 200 -3.01 13.58 9.70
C ILE A 200 -2.37 13.23 8.36
N VAL A 201 -3.17 13.32 7.29
CA VAL A 201 -2.69 13.20 5.91
C VAL A 201 -2.92 14.50 5.17
N ILE A 202 -1.91 15.00 4.47
CA ILE A 202 -1.99 16.13 3.54
C ILE A 202 -1.81 15.57 2.13
N ASP A 203 -2.89 15.56 1.36
CA ASP A 203 -2.89 15.08 -0.03
C ASP A 203 -2.84 16.27 -1.00
N THR A 204 -1.75 16.33 -1.76
CA THR A 204 -1.56 17.38 -2.77
C THR A 204 -2.30 17.10 -4.07
N GLY A 205 -2.79 15.87 -4.26
CA GLY A 205 -3.50 15.45 -5.48
C GLY A 205 -2.58 15.04 -6.62
N TYR A 206 -1.26 14.97 -6.40
CA TYR A 206 -0.28 14.56 -7.41
C TYR A 206 0.42 13.25 -7.03
N ALA A 207 0.63 12.40 -8.03
CA ALA A 207 1.38 11.14 -7.95
C ALA A 207 2.90 11.40 -7.93
N SER A 208 3.70 10.36 -7.69
CA SER A 208 5.17 10.43 -7.76
C SER A 208 5.70 10.99 -9.07
N THR A 209 4.89 10.88 -10.13
CA THR A 209 5.19 11.18 -11.53
C THR A 209 4.83 12.61 -11.93
N GLY A 210 4.29 13.39 -10.99
CA GLY A 210 3.85 14.78 -11.22
C GLY A 210 2.47 14.90 -11.87
N ARG A 211 1.81 13.79 -12.24
CA ARG A 211 0.42 13.79 -12.74
C ARG A 211 -0.58 13.82 -11.60
N ALA A 212 -1.81 14.25 -11.90
CA ALA A 212 -2.91 14.11 -10.96
C ALA A 212 -3.12 12.63 -10.60
N VAL A 213 -3.38 12.34 -9.33
CA VAL A 213 -3.69 10.98 -8.87
C VAL A 213 -5.04 10.51 -9.42
N SER A 214 -5.22 9.20 -9.49
CA SER A 214 -6.56 8.64 -9.73
C SER A 214 -7.44 8.77 -8.50
N LEU A 215 -8.76 8.69 -8.69
CA LEU A 215 -9.72 8.71 -7.59
C LEU A 215 -9.44 7.59 -6.56
N PRO A 216 -9.17 6.33 -6.96
CA PRO A 216 -8.83 5.27 -6.01
C PRO A 216 -7.51 5.51 -5.27
N GLU A 217 -6.53 6.20 -5.86
CA GLU A 217 -5.31 6.59 -5.12
C GLU A 217 -5.59 7.71 -4.10
N ALA A 218 -6.38 8.72 -4.47
CA ALA A 218 -6.80 9.78 -3.55
C ALA A 218 -7.62 9.24 -2.36
N GLU A 219 -8.44 8.22 -2.60
CA GLU A 219 -9.16 7.49 -1.55
C GLU A 219 -8.20 6.71 -0.66
N ARG A 220 -7.27 5.94 -1.26
CA ARG A 220 -6.23 5.18 -0.54
C ARG A 220 -5.38 6.08 0.37
N ARG A 221 -4.99 7.25 -0.10
CA ARG A 221 -4.25 8.24 0.71
C ARG A 221 -5.05 8.67 1.93
N GLY A 222 -6.37 8.78 1.82
CA GLY A 222 -7.24 9.10 2.96
C GLY A 222 -7.35 7.97 3.99
N GLU A 223 -7.26 6.73 3.55
CA GLU A 223 -7.29 5.53 4.42
C GLU A 223 -6.02 5.34 5.24
N MET A 224 -4.89 5.97 4.86
CA MET A 224 -3.63 5.96 5.63
C MET A 224 -3.77 6.61 6.99
N CYS A 225 -4.82 7.41 7.19
CA CYS A 225 -5.06 8.09 8.44
C CYS A 225 -5.67 7.12 9.47
N VAL A 226 -5.03 6.96 10.62
CA VAL A 226 -5.45 6.03 11.68
C VAL A 226 -5.74 6.76 12.99
N ASP A 227 -6.62 6.16 13.79
CA ASP A 227 -7.00 6.68 15.10
C ASP A 227 -6.10 6.02 16.15
N THR A 228 -5.35 6.82 16.91
CA THR A 228 -4.42 6.33 17.94
C THR A 228 -5.06 6.17 19.31
N ASP A 229 -6.34 6.55 19.50
CA ASP A 229 -7.00 6.53 20.80
C ASP A 229 -7.79 5.23 21.10
N THR A 230 -7.59 4.16 20.31
CA THR A 230 -8.38 2.92 20.43
C THR A 230 -7.91 1.92 21.49
N GLU A 231 -6.84 2.20 22.24
CA GLU A 231 -6.40 1.33 23.34
C GLU A 231 -6.84 1.85 24.71
N GLY A 232 -8.02 1.38 25.15
CA GLY A 232 -8.38 1.32 26.58
C GLY A 232 -9.67 2.03 26.97
N GLY A 233 -10.81 1.33 26.89
CA GLY A 233 -12.02 1.78 27.59
C GLY A 233 -13.30 1.11 27.14
N THR A 234 -13.78 0.13 27.89
CA THR A 234 -15.20 -0.28 27.93
C THR A 234 -16.08 0.81 28.58
N GLY A 235 -16.07 2.02 28.02
CA GLY A 235 -16.84 3.16 28.51
C GLY A 235 -17.23 4.04 27.34
N GLY A 236 -18.54 4.19 27.10
CA GLY A 236 -19.14 4.98 26.04
C GLY A 236 -18.91 6.50 26.20
N GLY A 237 -17.66 6.94 26.04
CA GLY A 237 -17.28 8.33 25.87
C GLY A 237 -16.73 8.51 24.47
N THR A 238 -17.51 9.14 23.59
CA THR A 238 -17.13 9.56 22.25
C THR A 238 -15.98 10.57 22.30
N SER A 239 -14.73 10.10 22.31
CA SER A 239 -13.62 10.93 21.85
C SER A 239 -13.55 10.83 20.33
N LEU A 240 -14.38 11.61 19.65
CA LEU A 240 -14.42 11.75 18.19
C LEU A 240 -13.21 12.57 17.68
N ILE A 241 -11.99 12.27 18.13
CA ILE A 241 -10.80 12.96 17.63
C ILE A 241 -10.34 12.23 16.37
N GLY A 242 -11.17 12.39 15.34
CA GLY A 242 -11.13 11.62 14.11
C GLY A 242 -9.89 11.91 13.27
N ARG A 243 -9.40 10.83 12.66
CA ARG A 243 -8.55 10.78 11.46
C ARG A 243 -8.80 11.98 10.55
N ARG A 244 -7.77 12.75 10.16
CA ARG A 244 -7.93 13.93 9.30
C ARG A 244 -7.16 13.86 8.00
N VAL A 245 -7.84 14.22 6.93
CA VAL A 245 -7.26 14.30 5.58
C VAL A 245 -7.48 15.70 5.05
N TYR A 246 -6.41 16.43 4.78
CA TYR A 246 -6.42 17.74 4.14
C TYR A 246 -6.06 17.57 2.67
N ARG A 247 -7.04 17.77 1.79
CA ARG A 247 -6.87 17.74 0.34
C ARG A 247 -6.62 19.16 -0.15
N LEU A 248 -5.45 19.42 -0.72
CA LEU A 248 -5.06 20.74 -1.25
C LEU A 248 -5.69 21.05 -2.62
N TYR A 249 -6.82 20.40 -2.91
CA TYR A 249 -7.60 20.52 -4.12
C TYR A 249 -9.09 20.49 -3.76
N THR A 250 -9.92 21.01 -4.65
CA THR A 250 -11.36 21.16 -4.40
C THR A 250 -12.11 19.84 -4.57
N LYS A 251 -13.34 19.77 -4.03
CA LYS A 251 -14.25 18.64 -4.31
C LYS A 251 -14.55 18.49 -5.80
N SER A 252 -14.64 19.61 -6.53
CA SER A 252 -14.87 19.57 -7.99
C SER A 252 -13.65 19.01 -8.74
N GLN A 253 -12.43 19.32 -8.32
CA GLN A 253 -11.22 18.72 -8.89
C GLN A 253 -11.18 17.21 -8.64
N LEU A 254 -11.53 16.77 -7.43
CA LEU A 254 -11.63 15.34 -7.11
C LEU A 254 -12.60 14.59 -8.03
N SER A 255 -13.76 15.17 -8.34
CA SER A 255 -14.73 14.54 -9.26
C SER A 255 -14.23 14.43 -10.70
N SER A 256 -13.15 15.12 -11.06
CA SER A 256 -12.50 15.03 -12.37
C SER A 256 -11.34 14.04 -12.43
N PHE A 257 -10.96 13.44 -11.30
CA PHE A 257 -9.90 12.43 -11.26
C PHE A 257 -10.35 11.14 -11.96
N ASP A 258 -9.39 10.44 -12.57
CA ASP A 258 -9.67 9.18 -13.27
C ASP A 258 -10.28 8.17 -12.28
N PRO A 259 -11.53 7.70 -12.51
CA PRO A 259 -12.18 6.73 -11.63
C PRO A 259 -11.58 5.33 -11.77
N SER A 260 -10.75 5.11 -12.80
CA SER A 260 -10.04 3.85 -12.98
C SER A 260 -9.10 3.62 -11.79
N PRO A 261 -8.94 2.35 -11.33
CA PRO A 261 -7.94 2.04 -10.32
C PRO A 261 -6.61 2.67 -10.71
N SER A 262 -5.86 3.17 -9.72
CA SER A 262 -4.43 3.49 -9.82
C SER A 262 -3.65 2.20 -10.08
N ILE A 263 -3.94 1.62 -11.24
CA ILE A 263 -3.00 0.85 -12.00
C ILE A 263 -1.83 1.80 -12.15
N PRO A 264 -0.60 1.39 -11.82
CA PRO A 264 0.56 2.17 -12.23
C PRO A 264 0.53 2.20 -13.76
N GLN A 265 -0.16 3.18 -14.36
CA GLN A 265 -0.17 3.41 -15.80
C GLN A 265 1.27 3.63 -16.28
N GLU A 266 2.17 4.00 -15.36
CA GLU A 266 3.59 4.21 -15.57
C GLU A 266 4.49 3.00 -15.31
N ARG A 267 3.97 1.87 -14.80
CA ARG A 267 4.69 0.62 -14.99
C ARG A 267 4.31 0.10 -16.36
N GLY A 268 4.92 0.73 -17.38
CA GLY A 268 5.07 0.10 -18.68
C GLY A 268 5.44 -1.37 -18.48
N VAL A 269 4.88 -2.24 -19.31
CA VAL A 269 5.06 -3.67 -19.15
C VAL A 269 6.56 -3.97 -19.09
N SER A 270 7.02 -4.44 -17.93
CA SER A 270 8.44 -4.74 -17.74
C SER A 270 8.85 -5.81 -18.75
N LEU A 271 9.76 -5.46 -19.66
CA LEU A 271 10.33 -6.40 -20.63
C LEU A 271 10.86 -7.65 -19.93
N THR A 272 11.46 -7.48 -18.75
CA THR A 272 11.93 -8.58 -17.90
C THR A 272 10.81 -9.51 -17.45
N ALA A 273 9.66 -8.95 -17.07
CA ALA A 273 8.51 -9.75 -16.66
C ALA A 273 7.91 -10.52 -17.84
N VAL A 274 7.82 -9.90 -19.02
CA VAL A 274 7.34 -10.56 -20.25
C VAL A 274 8.27 -11.69 -20.66
N VAL A 275 9.58 -11.44 -20.72
CA VAL A 275 10.58 -12.47 -21.06
C VAL A 275 10.51 -13.65 -20.10
N ARG A 276 10.37 -13.39 -18.80
CA ARG A 276 10.24 -14.46 -17.79
C ARG A 276 8.96 -15.28 -17.97
N LEU A 277 7.83 -14.62 -18.23
CA LEU A 277 6.57 -15.35 -18.45
C LEU A 277 6.62 -16.19 -19.73
N LEU A 278 7.17 -15.65 -20.81
CA LEU A 278 7.36 -16.38 -22.07
C LEU A 278 8.34 -17.56 -21.90
N HIS A 279 9.42 -17.38 -21.11
CA HIS A 279 10.34 -18.45 -20.75
C HIS A 279 9.67 -19.55 -19.91
N LEU A 280 8.73 -19.19 -19.03
CA LEU A 280 7.91 -20.13 -18.26
C LEU A 280 6.81 -20.81 -19.11
N GLY A 281 6.79 -20.57 -20.42
CA GLY A 281 5.88 -21.21 -21.36
C GLY A 281 4.56 -20.47 -21.58
N ALA A 282 4.41 -19.23 -21.09
CA ALA A 282 3.29 -18.39 -21.48
C ALA A 282 3.37 -18.08 -22.99
N LYS A 283 2.23 -18.08 -23.67
CA LYS A 283 2.13 -17.70 -25.08
C LYS A 283 1.73 -16.23 -25.20
N PRO A 284 2.13 -15.50 -26.26
CA PRO A 284 1.74 -14.11 -26.47
C PRO A 284 0.23 -13.80 -26.31
N PRO A 285 -0.71 -14.67 -26.75
CA PRO A 285 -2.14 -14.47 -26.53
C PRO A 285 -2.59 -14.50 -25.06
N GLN A 286 -1.76 -15.06 -24.17
CA GLN A 286 -2.02 -15.14 -22.73
C GLN A 286 -1.45 -13.92 -21.98
N LEU A 287 -0.62 -13.09 -22.61
CA LEU A 287 -0.06 -11.90 -21.95
C LEU A 287 -1.14 -10.91 -21.48
N PRO A 288 -2.23 -10.64 -22.24
CA PRO A 288 -3.30 -9.77 -21.75
C PRO A 288 -4.01 -10.27 -20.48
N SER A 289 -4.09 -11.59 -20.24
CA SER A 289 -4.67 -12.12 -19.01
C SER A 289 -3.68 -12.13 -17.84
N LEU A 290 -2.37 -12.18 -18.13
CA LEU A 290 -1.30 -12.11 -17.13
C LEU A 290 -0.96 -10.66 -16.74
N PHE A 291 -1.26 -9.71 -17.63
CA PHE A 291 -1.17 -8.27 -17.40
C PHE A 291 -2.55 -7.64 -17.65
N PRO A 292 -3.56 -7.93 -16.82
CA PRO A 292 -4.96 -7.53 -17.06
C PRO A 292 -5.17 -6.01 -17.08
N TYR A 293 -4.15 -5.25 -16.68
CA TYR A 293 -4.15 -3.80 -16.59
C TYR A 293 -3.26 -3.11 -17.63
N ALA A 294 -2.48 -3.87 -18.41
CA ALA A 294 -1.66 -3.29 -19.47
C ALA A 294 -2.52 -3.04 -20.71
N ALA A 295 -2.40 -1.85 -21.31
CA ALA A 295 -3.00 -1.61 -22.61
C ALA A 295 -2.43 -2.60 -23.64
N ARG A 296 -3.28 -3.09 -24.54
CA ARG A 296 -2.87 -4.05 -25.57
C ARG A 296 -1.71 -3.53 -26.42
N SER A 297 -1.75 -2.25 -26.78
CA SER A 297 -0.66 -1.56 -27.48
C SER A 297 0.65 -1.57 -26.70
N THR A 298 0.61 -1.44 -25.37
CA THR A 298 1.82 -1.52 -24.53
C THR A 298 2.42 -2.92 -24.53
N LEU A 299 1.59 -3.97 -24.51
CA LEU A 299 2.04 -5.36 -24.63
C LEU A 299 2.60 -5.67 -26.02
N GLU A 300 1.99 -5.12 -27.07
CA GLU A 300 2.47 -5.25 -28.46
C GLU A 300 3.85 -4.57 -28.60
N THR A 301 4.00 -3.31 -28.20
CA THR A 301 5.30 -2.60 -28.19
C THR A 301 6.37 -3.31 -27.36
N ALA A 302 5.99 -3.87 -26.21
CA ALA A 302 6.91 -4.66 -25.39
C ALA A 302 7.37 -5.93 -26.11
N THR A 303 6.45 -6.63 -26.78
CA THR A 303 6.76 -7.85 -27.54
C THR A 303 7.64 -7.54 -28.75
N GLU A 304 7.33 -6.48 -29.50
CA GLU A 304 8.15 -5.99 -30.61
C GLU A 304 9.55 -5.58 -30.16
N SER A 305 9.65 -4.90 -29.01
CA SER A 305 10.94 -4.54 -28.42
C SER A 305 11.78 -5.79 -28.12
N LEU A 306 11.18 -6.88 -27.65
CA LEU A 306 11.89 -8.13 -27.37
C LEU A 306 12.34 -8.86 -28.64
N VAL A 307 11.55 -8.78 -29.72
CA VAL A 307 11.96 -9.25 -31.04
C VAL A 307 13.16 -8.43 -31.54
N GLY A 308 13.12 -7.11 -31.42
CA GLY A 308 14.24 -6.22 -31.78
C GLY A 308 15.52 -6.47 -30.99
N LEU A 309 15.40 -6.97 -29.75
CA LEU A 309 16.52 -7.35 -28.89
C LEU A 309 16.99 -8.81 -29.11
N GLY A 310 16.39 -9.57 -30.04
CA GLY A 310 16.72 -10.98 -30.30
C GLY A 310 16.31 -11.95 -29.19
N MET A 311 15.53 -11.47 -28.20
CA MET A 311 15.00 -12.30 -27.11
C MET A 311 13.81 -13.12 -27.57
N LEU A 312 13.07 -12.63 -28.57
CA LEU A 312 12.03 -13.38 -29.26
C LEU A 312 12.41 -13.57 -30.73
N ASP A 313 12.00 -14.71 -31.30
CA ASP A 313 12.05 -14.90 -32.74
C ASP A 313 10.88 -14.18 -33.45
N LYS A 314 10.84 -14.25 -34.79
CA LYS A 314 9.76 -13.65 -35.60
C LYS A 314 8.39 -14.31 -35.38
N ALA A 315 8.35 -15.51 -34.80
CA ALA A 315 7.13 -16.21 -34.42
C ALA A 315 6.75 -15.91 -32.94
N HIS A 316 7.45 -14.98 -32.29
CA HIS A 316 7.27 -14.59 -30.89
C HIS A 316 7.58 -15.70 -29.88
N HIS A 317 8.40 -16.69 -30.24
CA HIS A 317 8.91 -17.68 -29.31
C HIS A 317 10.17 -17.19 -28.60
N ALA A 318 10.32 -17.57 -27.33
CA ALA A 318 11.52 -17.27 -26.56
C ALA A 318 12.75 -17.94 -27.18
N THR A 319 13.78 -17.16 -27.47
CA THR A 319 15.06 -17.67 -27.94
C THR A 319 15.91 -18.20 -26.76
N PRO A 320 17.01 -18.93 -27.02
CA PRO A 320 17.98 -19.27 -25.97
C PRO A 320 18.52 -18.02 -25.25
N LEU A 321 18.63 -16.89 -25.96
CA LEU A 321 19.05 -15.61 -25.40
C LEU A 321 18.03 -15.07 -24.37
N ALA A 322 16.73 -15.19 -24.64
CA ALA A 322 15.70 -14.87 -23.66
C ALA A 322 15.83 -15.71 -22.38
N SER A 323 16.14 -17.00 -22.52
CA SER A 323 16.30 -17.90 -21.36
C SER A 323 17.49 -17.49 -20.49
N LEU A 324 18.62 -17.16 -21.11
CA LEU A 324 19.79 -16.64 -20.40
C LEU A 324 19.48 -15.31 -19.70
N CYS A 325 18.79 -14.38 -20.38
CA CYS A 325 18.40 -13.10 -19.79
C CYS A 325 17.38 -13.26 -18.65
N ALA A 326 16.44 -14.20 -18.77
CA ALA A 326 15.43 -14.48 -17.74
C ALA A 326 16.04 -14.97 -16.43
N SER A 327 17.13 -15.75 -16.53
CA SER A 327 17.85 -16.34 -15.40
C SER A 327 18.66 -15.32 -14.58
N LEU A 328 18.94 -14.14 -15.14
CA LEU A 328 19.69 -13.10 -14.44
C LEU A 328 18.76 -12.26 -13.54
N PRO A 329 19.20 -11.88 -12.33
CA PRO A 329 18.46 -10.98 -11.45
C PRO A 329 18.61 -9.50 -11.89
N LEU A 330 18.59 -9.25 -13.20
CA LEU A 330 18.79 -7.94 -13.82
C LEU A 330 17.64 -7.60 -14.76
N PRO A 331 17.37 -6.31 -15.03
CA PRO A 331 16.49 -5.90 -16.12
C PRO A 331 16.94 -6.49 -17.46
N ALA A 332 16.00 -6.92 -18.31
CA ALA A 332 16.29 -7.64 -19.55
C ALA A 332 17.35 -6.96 -20.44
N ARG A 333 17.29 -5.64 -20.59
CA ARG A 333 18.30 -4.88 -21.37
C ARG A 333 19.70 -4.92 -20.75
N LEU A 334 19.80 -4.84 -19.42
CA LEU A 334 21.07 -4.95 -18.70
C LEU A 334 21.60 -6.39 -18.74
N ALA A 335 20.72 -7.37 -18.58
CA ALA A 335 21.05 -8.78 -18.73
C ALA A 335 21.66 -9.07 -20.12
N LEU A 336 21.04 -8.55 -21.18
CA LEU A 336 21.55 -8.65 -22.55
C LEU A 336 22.91 -7.97 -22.71
N ALA A 337 23.06 -6.74 -22.20
CA ALA A 337 24.32 -6.01 -22.25
C ALA A 337 25.45 -6.80 -21.57
N CYS A 338 25.19 -7.42 -20.41
CA CYS A 338 26.16 -8.27 -19.73
C CYS A 338 26.52 -9.54 -20.52
N LEU A 339 25.56 -10.16 -21.21
CA LEU A 339 25.83 -11.34 -22.04
C LEU A 339 26.64 -10.98 -23.28
N LEU A 340 26.32 -9.88 -23.95
CA LEU A 340 27.08 -9.38 -25.10
C LEU A 340 28.51 -8.98 -24.70
N ALA A 341 28.68 -8.35 -23.54
CA ALA A 341 30.00 -7.98 -23.03
C ALA A 341 30.91 -9.20 -22.75
N LYS A 342 30.33 -10.36 -22.41
CA LYS A 342 31.08 -11.62 -22.23
C LYS A 342 31.46 -12.31 -23.56
N VAL A 343 30.81 -11.97 -24.66
CA VAL A 343 31.11 -12.53 -26.00
C VAL A 343 32.21 -11.74 -26.71
N CYS A 344 32.54 -10.54 -26.22
CA CYS A 344 33.58 -9.66 -26.78
C CYS A 344 34.94 -9.76 -26.06
N ILE A 345 35.17 -10.79 -25.23
CA ILE A 345 36.45 -11.15 -24.62
C ILE A 345 36.85 -12.52 -25.14
#